data_AF-A0A6G8I2V4-F1
#
_entry.id   AF-A0A6G8I2V4-F1
#
_cell.length_a   1.000
_cell.length_b   1.000
_cell.length_c   1.000
_cell.angle_alpha   90.00
_cell.angle_beta   90.00
_cell.angle_gamma   90.00
#
_symmetry.space_group_name_H-M   'P 1'
#
loop_
_entity.id
_entity.type
_entity.pdbx_description
1 polymer ?
#
loop_
_entity_poly.entity_id
_entity_poly.type
_entity_poly.pdbx_seq_one_letter_code
_entity_poly.pdbx_strand_id
1 'polypeptide(L)' 'MDSKIETALLPEWGNSREFEIEITIPKGTILNIGKVAPQTIESTGTTLSGGADQILLPKGWPREWINTYRKVPNR' A
#
# COMPACT_ATOMS: atom_id res chain seq x y z
N MET A 1 5.52 -15.66 -2.27
CA MET A 1 4.69 -14.55 -2.77
C MET A 1 5.47 -13.28 -2.48
N ASP A 2 5.84 -12.56 -3.53
CA ASP A 2 6.72 -11.39 -3.43
C ASP A 2 5.83 -10.15 -3.34
N SER A 3 5.74 -9.53 -2.15
CA SER A 3 4.76 -8.48 -1.86
C SER A 3 4.86 -7.28 -2.80
N LYS A 4 6.04 -7.05 -3.41
CA LYS A 4 6.25 -5.98 -4.40
C LYS A 4 5.52 -6.24 -5.72
N ILE A 5 5.39 -7.50 -6.13
CA ILE A 5 4.73 -7.90 -7.39
C ILE A 5 3.21 -7.76 -7.25
N GLU A 6 2.66 -8.17 -6.11
CA GLU A 6 1.22 -8.20 -5.86
C GLU A 6 0.63 -6.83 -5.51
N THR A 7 1.44 -5.93 -4.95
CA THR A 7 1.03 -4.53 -4.65
C THR A 7 1.23 -3.58 -5.81
N ALA A 8 1.84 -4.05 -6.91
CA ALA A 8 2.11 -3.28 -8.13
C ALA A 8 2.69 -1.87 -7.89
N LEU A 9 3.57 -1.76 -6.89
CA LEU A 9 4.21 -0.49 -6.55
C LEU A 9 5.33 -0.19 -7.55
N LEU A 10 5.11 0.79 -8.42
CA LEU A 10 6.11 1.22 -9.38
C LEU A 10 7.34 1.84 -8.68
N PRO A 11 8.57 1.40 -9.00
CA PRO A 11 9.79 2.02 -8.48
C PRO A 11 9.87 3.52 -8.75
N GLU A 12 9.34 3.97 -9.89
CA GLU A 12 9.33 5.37 -10.33
C GLU A 12 8.56 6.30 -9.38
N TRP A 13 7.66 5.75 -8.55
CA TRP A 13 6.92 6.52 -7.54
C TRP A 13 7.79 6.89 -6.32
N GLY A 14 9.04 6.41 -6.25
CA GLY A 14 9.97 6.76 -5.19
C GLY A 14 9.57 6.21 -3.81
N ASN A 15 8.72 5.18 -3.78
CA ASN A 15 8.27 4.58 -2.52
C ASN A 15 9.43 3.86 -1.82
N SER A 16 9.76 4.29 -0.60
CA SER A 16 10.57 3.51 0.34
C SER A 16 9.64 2.83 1.34
N ARG A 17 9.85 1.53 1.59
CA ARG A 17 9.16 0.85 2.70
C ARG A 17 9.95 1.12 3.99
N GLU A 18 9.95 2.37 4.44
CA GLU A 18 10.67 2.76 5.66
C GLU A 18 9.84 2.50 6.92
N PHE A 19 8.52 2.65 6.84
CA PHE A 19 7.62 2.50 7.98
C PHE A 19 6.47 1.56 7.65
N GLU A 20 6.07 0.81 8.66
CA GLU A 20 4.84 0.02 8.65
C GLU A 20 4.00 0.46 9.85
N ILE A 21 2.71 0.71 9.62
CA ILE A 21 1.76 1.10 10.64
C ILE A 21 0.63 0.08 10.72
N GLU A 22 0.14 -0.15 11.94
CA GLU A 22 -1.12 -0.83 12.17
C GLU A 22 -2.16 0.23 12.53
N ILE A 23 -3.34 0.18 11.88
CA ILE A 23 -4.43 1.11 12.15
C ILE A 23 -5.71 0.38 12.53
N THR A 24 -6.51 0.98 13.41
CA THR A 24 -7.89 0.57 13.71
C THR A 24 -8.86 1.55 13.08
N ILE A 25 -9.67 1.08 12.14
CA ILE A 25 -10.68 1.91 11.49
C ILE A 25 -11.97 1.91 12.33
N PRO A 26 -12.52 3.08 12.72
CA PRO A 26 -13.74 3.17 13.52
C PRO A 26 -14.93 2.51 12.83
N LYS A 27 -15.77 1.85 13.62
CA LYS A 27 -17.04 1.28 13.16
C LYS A 27 -17.90 2.36 12.51
N GLY A 28 -18.51 2.02 11.37
CA GLY A 28 -19.35 2.93 10.59
C GLY A 28 -18.59 3.78 9.56
N THR A 29 -17.26 3.65 9.48
CA THR A 29 -16.47 4.24 8.40
C THR A 29 -16.80 3.55 7.07
N ILE A 30 -17.11 4.34 6.05
CA ILE A 30 -17.28 3.86 4.67
C ILE A 30 -15.92 3.90 3.97
N LEU A 31 -15.48 2.76 3.45
CA LEU A 31 -14.24 2.63 2.70
C LEU A 31 -14.50 2.05 1.32
N ASN A 32 -13.69 2.46 0.35
CA ASN A 32 -13.61 1.75 -0.92
C ASN A 32 -12.59 0.63 -0.77
N ILE A 33 -13.01 -0.60 -1.10
CA ILE A 33 -12.17 -1.80 -1.11
C ILE A 33 -12.12 -2.30 -2.55
N GLY A 34 -10.94 -2.68 -3.02
CA GLY A 34 -10.76 -3.18 -4.38
C GLY A 34 -9.51 -4.01 -4.54
N LYS A 35 -9.29 -4.47 -5.76
CA LYS A 35 -8.06 -5.16 -6.16
C LYS A 35 -7.10 -4.17 -6.82
N VAL A 36 -5.82 -4.25 -6.46
CA VAL A 36 -4.76 -3.52 -7.14
C VAL A 36 -4.71 -3.96 -8.60
N ALA A 37 -4.78 -3.02 -9.54
CA ALA A 37 -4.66 -3.30 -10.96
C ALA A 37 -3.20 -3.51 -11.38
N PRO A 38 -2.92 -4.29 -12.45
CA PRO A 38 -1.56 -4.44 -12.97
C PRO A 38 -0.91 -3.11 -13.33
N GLN A 39 0.41 -3.01 -13.14
CA GLN A 39 1.22 -1.84 -13.52
C GLN A 39 2.41 -2.28 -14.37
N THR A 40 2.89 -1.42 -15.27
CA THR A 40 4.07 -1.71 -16.10
C THR A 40 5.18 -0.73 -15.77
N ILE A 41 6.36 -1.25 -15.43
CA ILE A 41 7.57 -0.47 -15.18
C ILE A 41 8.06 0.08 -16.51
N GLU A 42 7.95 1.40 -16.73
CA GLU A 42 8.26 2.03 -18.02
C GLU A 42 9.72 1.79 -18.46
N SER A 43 10.65 1.81 -17.51
CA SER A 43 12.08 1.66 -17.77
C SER A 43 12.52 0.26 -18.21
N THR A 44 11.76 -0.78 -17.85
CA THR A 44 12.14 -2.19 -18.12
C THR A 44 11.11 -2.96 -18.95
N GLY A 45 9.89 -2.44 -19.10
CA GLY A 45 8.75 -3.14 -19.69
C GLY A 45 8.18 -4.27 -18.80
N THR A 46 8.68 -4.44 -17.58
CA THR A 46 8.21 -5.50 -16.66
C THR A 46 6.81 -5.17 -16.15
N THR A 47 5.87 -6.11 -16.29
CA THR A 47 4.53 -6.00 -15.71
C THR A 47 4.48 -6.57 -14.29
N LEU A 48 4.06 -5.74 -13.34
CA LEU A 48 3.66 -6.13 -12.00
C LEU A 48 2.18 -6.52 -12.04
N SER A 49 1.85 -7.75 -11.65
CA SER A 49 0.51 -8.32 -11.84
C SER A 49 -0.57 -7.65 -10.98
N GLY A 50 -0.22 -7.00 -9.88
CA GLY A 50 -1.20 -6.55 -8.90
C GLY A 50 -1.95 -7.72 -8.28
N GLY A 51 -3.21 -7.49 -7.91
CA GLY A 51 -4.12 -8.51 -7.36
C GLY A 51 -4.23 -8.53 -5.83
N ALA A 52 -3.37 -7.78 -5.13
CA ALA A 52 -3.52 -7.56 -3.69
C ALA A 52 -4.83 -6.81 -3.37
N ASP A 53 -5.35 -7.01 -2.17
CA ASP A 53 -6.42 -6.17 -1.65
C ASP A 53 -5.88 -4.77 -1.36
N GLN A 54 -6.68 -3.77 -1.72
CA GLN A 54 -6.40 -2.37 -1.47
C GLN A 54 -7.62 -1.71 -0.84
N ILE A 55 -7.35 -0.79 0.08
CA ILE A 55 -8.33 0.14 0.61
C ILE A 55 -7.94 1.57 0.23
N LEU A 56 -8.94 2.43 0.03
CA LEU A 56 -8.72 3.87 -0.08
C LEU A 56 -9.06 4.53 1.25
N LEU A 57 -8.04 5.08 1.91
CA LEU A 57 -8.24 5.85 3.14
C LEU A 57 -8.90 7.21 2.84
N PRO A 58 -9.78 7.70 3.72
CA PRO A 58 -10.32 9.05 3.61
C PRO A 58 -9.21 10.10 3.58
N LYS A 59 -9.42 11.17 2.81
CA LYS A 59 -8.50 12.31 2.82
C LYS A 59 -8.45 12.91 4.22
N GLY A 60 -7.25 13.03 4.78
CA GLY A 60 -7.05 13.59 6.12
C GLY A 60 -7.48 12.66 7.25
N TRP A 61 -7.38 11.34 7.06
CA TRP A 61 -7.71 10.36 8.09
C TRP A 61 -6.96 10.65 9.43
N PRO A 62 -7.60 10.43 10.59
CA PRO A 62 -7.07 10.86 11.88
C PRO A 62 -5.88 10.00 12.35
N ARG A 63 -4.86 10.63 12.93
CA ARG A 63 -3.67 9.92 13.46
C ARG A 63 -4.00 8.99 14.62
N GLU A 64 -5.10 9.26 15.31
CA GLU A 64 -5.64 8.47 16.41
C GLU A 64 -6.03 7.04 15.97
N TRP A 65 -6.14 6.78 14.67
CA TRP A 65 -6.36 5.42 14.15
C TRP A 65 -5.09 4.57 14.24
N ILE A 66 -3.90 5.16 14.38
CA ILE A 66 -2.63 4.42 14.43
C ILE A 66 -2.49 3.74 15.78
N ASN A 67 -2.48 2.41 15.78
CA ASN A 67 -2.20 1.59 16.96
C ASN A 67 -0.69 1.55 17.24
N THR A 68 0.08 1.25 16.19
CA THR A 68 1.53 1.06 16.29
C THR A 68 2.21 1.52 15.00
N TYR A 69 3.50 1.82 15.11
CA TYR A 69 4.37 2.00 13.95
C TYR A 69 5.71 1.32 14.22
N ARG A 70 6.34 0.80 13.17
CA ARG A 70 7.71 0.28 13.23
C ARG A 70 8.52 0.77 12.05
N LYS A 71 9.81 1.04 12.31
CA LYS A 71 10.79 1.23 11.25
C LYS A 71 11.12 -0.13 10.64
N VAL A 72 10.97 -0.25 9.33
CA VAL A 72 11.29 -1.48 8.62
C VAL A 72 12.78 -1.45 8.27
N PRO A 73 13.55 -2.50 8.59
CA PRO A 73 14.96 -2.57 8.20
C PRO A 73 15.08 -2.53 6.67
N ASN A 74 16.01 -1.72 6.15
CA ASN A 74 16.46 -1.87 4.76
C ASN A 74 17.12 -3.24 4.63
N ARG A 75 16.51 -4.11 3.82
CA ARG A 75 17.11 -5.36 3.36
C ARG A 75 17.56 -5.17 1.92
#